data_AF-A0A914YIF8-F1
#
_entry.id   AF-A0A914YIF8-F1
#
_cell.length_a   1.000
_cell.length_b   1.000
_cell.length_c   1.000
_cell.angle_alpha   90.00
_cell.angle_beta   90.00
_cell.angle_gamma   90.00
#
_symmetry.space_group_name_H-M   'P 1'
#
loop_
_entity.id
_entity.type
_entity.pdbx_description
1 polymer ?
#
loop_
_entity_poly.entity_id
_entity_poly.type
_entity_poly.pdbx_seq_one_letter_code
_entity_poly.pdbx_strand_id
1 'polypeptide(L)'
;MRRTLGPPGIILIFCIFKVWSQEFSDTEVTLAPPLPQCDLYQACSAEVSIYPILIPTTTISTATEEETTSEDPGYQAFSIDNEIMESSGLGLGSGEGSGDEYLIMSQMSVTSTPEVTVFPLYDEFVSTPTIFDFNAAANVSQKILCRCGENSDGEEQKCSFSNTTNTLTFDRTLKLAFCTPPHHKKRCIGRRNVIRIIADIHQSGEAIQNVLDTQIFCHCDAGFRRIGIEPWGDNGYAFLYQCKQ
;
A
#
# COMPACT_ATOMS: atom_id res chain seq x y z
N MET A 1 -23.85 -62.77 56.12
CA MET A 1 -24.75 -63.83 55.63
C MET A 1 -26.16 -63.29 55.53
N ARG A 2 -26.68 -63.07 54.32
CA ARG A 2 -28.06 -63.38 53.88
C ARG A 2 -28.19 -62.89 52.44
N ARG A 3 -28.35 -63.87 51.55
CA ARG A 3 -28.65 -63.73 50.12
C ARG A 3 -30.17 -63.58 49.99
N THR A 4 -30.62 -62.74 49.07
CA THR A 4 -31.98 -62.84 48.51
C THR A 4 -31.88 -62.72 46.99
N LEU A 5 -32.14 -63.86 46.34
CA LEU A 5 -32.37 -64.04 44.91
C LEU A 5 -33.72 -63.41 44.52
N GLY A 6 -33.77 -62.80 43.34
CA GLY A 6 -34.99 -62.40 42.61
C GLY A 6 -34.80 -62.62 41.09
N PRO A 7 -35.89 -62.76 40.31
CA PRO A 7 -36.05 -63.77 39.26
C PRO A 7 -35.55 -63.37 37.85
N PRO A 8 -35.52 -64.33 36.89
CA PRO A 8 -34.93 -64.16 35.57
C PRO A 8 -35.93 -63.70 34.51
N GLY A 9 -35.40 -63.06 33.47
CA GLY A 9 -35.99 -63.06 32.13
C GLY A 9 -36.54 -61.70 31.68
N ILE A 10 -35.88 -61.11 30.69
CA ILE A 10 -36.41 -60.94 29.33
C ILE A 10 -35.23 -60.49 28.47
N ILE A 11 -34.78 -61.39 27.61
CA ILE A 11 -33.92 -61.09 26.47
C ILE A 11 -34.87 -60.58 25.37
N LEU A 12 -34.82 -59.29 25.08
CA LEU A 12 -35.35 -58.75 23.84
C LEU A 12 -34.18 -58.28 22.97
N ILE A 13 -33.85 -59.16 22.02
CA ILE A 13 -33.14 -58.83 20.80
C ILE A 13 -34.08 -57.92 20.00
N PHE A 14 -33.70 -56.65 19.82
CA PHE A 14 -34.09 -55.90 18.64
C PHE A 14 -32.83 -55.35 17.98
N CYS A 15 -32.48 -56.03 16.90
CA CYS A 15 -31.56 -55.59 15.88
C CYS A 15 -32.08 -54.29 15.21
N ILE A 16 -31.13 -53.57 14.62
CA ILE A 16 -31.32 -52.59 13.53
C ILE A 16 -31.78 -51.19 13.96
N PHE A 17 -30.83 -50.40 14.46
CA PHE A 17 -30.63 -49.03 13.97
C PHE A 17 -29.12 -48.82 13.75
N LYS A 18 -28.60 -49.55 12.76
CA LYS A 18 -27.42 -49.11 12.02
C LYS A 18 -27.95 -48.11 10.99
N VAL A 19 -27.21 -47.04 10.75
CA VAL A 19 -27.50 -45.94 9.78
C VAL A 19 -28.33 -44.80 10.36
N TRP A 20 -27.67 -43.92 11.12
CA TRP A 20 -27.46 -42.52 10.72
C TRP A 20 -26.49 -41.87 11.74
N SER A 21 -25.23 -42.30 11.74
CA SER A 21 -24.18 -41.52 12.39
C SER A 21 -23.82 -40.43 11.40
N GLN A 22 -24.55 -39.33 11.50
CA GLN A 22 -24.27 -38.11 10.77
C GLN A 22 -22.85 -37.68 11.16
N GLU A 23 -21.93 -37.68 10.20
CA GLU A 23 -20.65 -37.00 10.32
C GLU A 23 -20.94 -35.53 10.58
N PHE A 24 -21.07 -35.18 11.85
CA PHE A 24 -20.79 -33.83 12.31
C PHE A 24 -19.29 -33.65 12.06
N SER A 25 -18.95 -33.15 10.88
CA SER A 25 -17.66 -32.55 10.65
C SER A 25 -17.54 -31.45 11.70
N ASP A 26 -16.72 -31.70 12.72
CA ASP A 26 -16.31 -30.70 13.70
C ASP A 26 -15.75 -29.52 12.92
N THR A 27 -16.61 -28.55 12.66
CA THR A 27 -16.21 -27.28 12.07
C THR A 27 -15.59 -26.56 13.23
N GLU A 28 -14.30 -26.80 13.45
CA GLU A 28 -13.50 -26.13 14.46
C GLU A 28 -13.65 -24.63 14.22
N VAL A 29 -14.54 -24.01 14.99
CA VAL A 29 -14.77 -22.57 14.96
C VAL A 29 -13.49 -21.98 15.51
N THR A 30 -12.56 -21.68 14.60
CA THR A 30 -11.32 -20.98 14.92
C THR A 30 -11.73 -19.58 15.34
N LEU A 31 -11.95 -19.41 16.64
CA LEU A 31 -12.25 -18.11 17.22
C LEU A 31 -11.05 -17.22 16.94
N ALA A 32 -11.29 -16.13 16.22
CA ALA A 32 -10.26 -15.13 15.97
C ALA A 32 -9.66 -14.69 17.32
N PRO A 33 -8.33 -14.52 17.42
CA PRO A 33 -7.70 -14.10 18.66
C PRO A 33 -8.31 -12.78 19.14
N PRO A 34 -8.43 -12.59 20.47
CA PRO A 34 -8.95 -11.34 21.01
C PRO A 34 -8.07 -10.18 20.52
N LEU A 35 -8.72 -9.09 20.09
CA LEU A 35 -8.02 -7.88 19.68
C LEU A 35 -7.22 -7.30 20.86
N PRO A 36 -6.01 -6.79 20.63
CA PRO A 36 -5.21 -6.16 21.67
C PRO A 36 -5.86 -4.87 22.17
N GLN A 37 -5.48 -4.42 23.35
CA GLN A 37 -5.87 -3.10 23.85
C GLN A 37 -5.11 -2.00 23.09
N CYS A 38 -5.79 -0.90 22.78
CA CYS A 38 -5.18 0.21 22.05
C CYS A 38 -4.13 0.94 22.90
N ASP A 39 -2.96 1.18 22.29
CA ASP A 39 -2.00 2.13 22.82
C ASP A 39 -2.49 3.57 22.63
N LEU A 40 -1.97 4.49 23.45
CA LEU A 40 -2.31 5.92 23.43
C LEU A 40 -2.14 6.57 22.02
N TYR A 41 -1.23 6.02 21.22
CA TYR A 41 -0.87 6.56 19.90
C TYR A 41 -1.50 5.82 18.72
N GLN A 42 -2.23 4.74 18.97
CA GLN A 42 -2.79 3.87 17.94
C GLN A 42 -4.25 4.23 17.65
N ALA A 43 -4.65 4.13 16.39
CA ALA A 43 -6.06 4.19 16.01
C ALA A 43 -6.77 2.89 16.39
N CYS A 44 -8.01 2.98 16.86
CA CYS A 44 -8.81 1.81 17.23
C CYS A 44 -9.54 1.19 16.03
N SER A 45 -9.85 1.99 15.01
CA SER A 45 -10.45 1.53 13.78
C SER A 45 -10.01 2.39 12.60
N ALA A 46 -9.93 1.76 11.43
CA ALA A 46 -9.63 2.40 10.17
C ALA A 46 -10.78 2.18 9.18
N GLU A 47 -11.15 3.24 8.46
CA GLU A 47 -12.08 3.22 7.34
C GLU A 47 -11.28 3.56 6.08
N VAL A 48 -11.26 2.63 5.13
CA VAL A 48 -10.59 2.76 3.83
C VAL A 48 -11.66 2.86 2.75
N SER A 49 -11.61 3.91 1.95
CA SER A 49 -12.51 4.17 0.83
C SER A 49 -11.74 4.02 -0.49
N ILE A 50 -12.04 2.95 -1.24
CA ILE A 50 -11.40 2.66 -2.53
C ILE A 50 -12.33 3.14 -3.65
N TYR A 51 -11.82 4.04 -4.48
CA TYR A 51 -12.56 4.58 -5.63
C TYR A 51 -12.27 3.77 -6.89
N PRO A 52 -13.20 3.72 -7.86
CA PRO A 52 -12.93 3.06 -9.13
C PRO A 52 -11.86 3.82 -9.94
N ILE A 53 -11.09 3.09 -10.72
CA ILE A 53 -10.04 3.64 -11.59
C ILE A 53 -10.68 4.05 -12.91
N LEU A 54 -10.40 5.26 -13.38
CA LEU A 54 -10.75 5.69 -14.72
C LEU A 54 -9.85 4.95 -15.71
N ILE A 55 -10.42 4.03 -16.48
CA ILE A 55 -9.72 3.43 -17.61
C ILE A 55 -9.58 4.55 -18.65
N PRO A 56 -8.36 4.98 -19.01
CA PRO A 56 -8.21 5.90 -20.12
C PRO A 56 -8.80 5.19 -21.34
N THR A 57 -9.88 5.74 -21.89
CA THR A 57 -10.39 5.30 -23.18
C THR A 57 -9.32 5.68 -24.18
N THR A 58 -8.36 4.77 -24.40
CA THR A 58 -7.46 4.86 -25.54
C THR A 58 -8.40 4.78 -26.74
N THR A 59 -8.74 5.95 -27.26
CA THR A 59 -9.47 6.06 -28.51
C THR A 59 -8.46 5.56 -29.52
N ILE A 60 -8.47 4.26 -29.76
CA ILE A 60 -7.78 3.67 -30.89
C ILE A 60 -8.54 4.28 -32.06
N SER A 61 -8.04 5.42 -32.54
CA SER A 61 -8.31 5.89 -33.87
C SER A 61 -7.78 4.79 -34.77
N THR A 62 -8.63 3.80 -35.06
CA THR A 62 -8.48 2.94 -36.21
C THR A 62 -8.47 3.91 -37.39
N ALA A 63 -7.27 4.37 -37.75
CA ALA A 63 -7.03 4.87 -39.08
C ALA A 63 -7.35 3.68 -39.97
N THR A 64 -8.54 3.70 -40.57
CA THR A 64 -8.84 2.89 -41.74
C THR A 64 -7.82 3.28 -42.78
N GLU A 65 -6.74 2.51 -42.88
CA GLU A 65 -5.84 2.55 -44.02
C GLU A 65 -6.67 2.12 -45.23
N GLU A 66 -7.11 3.11 -46.00
CA GLU A 66 -7.70 2.92 -47.31
C GLU A 66 -6.57 2.44 -48.24
N GLU A 67 -6.54 1.13 -48.47
CA GLU A 67 -5.67 0.43 -49.42
C GLU A 67 -5.93 0.98 -50.83
N THR A 68 -5.20 2.03 -51.21
CA THR A 68 -5.10 2.49 -52.59
C THR A 68 -3.88 1.83 -53.22
N THR A 69 -4.16 0.83 -54.04
CA THR A 69 -3.20 0.25 -54.98
C THR A 69 -2.86 1.29 -56.05
N SER A 70 -1.65 1.85 -56.01
CA SER A 70 -1.07 2.53 -57.17
C SER A 70 0.36 2.09 -57.39
N GLU A 71 0.63 1.70 -58.63
CA GLU A 71 1.91 1.22 -59.16
C GLU A 71 3.05 2.25 -58.99
N ASP A 72 4.23 1.71 -58.63
CA ASP A 72 5.65 2.11 -58.73
C ASP A 72 6.07 3.28 -59.67
N PRO A 73 7.34 3.79 -59.68
CA PRO A 73 8.44 3.84 -58.70
C PRO A 73 8.97 5.27 -58.47
N GLY A 74 9.73 5.51 -57.38
CA GLY A 74 10.48 6.77 -57.24
C GLY A 74 11.31 6.89 -55.97
N TYR A 75 12.48 6.26 -55.96
CA TYR A 75 13.53 6.50 -54.97
C TYR A 75 13.89 8.00 -54.90
N GLN A 76 13.64 8.65 -53.77
CA GLN A 76 14.35 9.88 -53.39
C GLN A 76 14.96 9.69 -52.00
N ALA A 77 16.29 9.63 -51.98
CA ALA A 77 17.09 9.63 -50.77
C ALA A 77 16.98 11.01 -50.09
N PHE A 78 16.40 11.04 -48.89
CA PHE A 78 16.47 12.20 -48.01
C PHE A 78 17.77 12.11 -47.22
N SER A 79 18.70 13.05 -47.49
CA SER A 79 19.81 13.35 -46.60
C SER A 79 19.26 14.19 -45.45
N ILE A 80 19.44 13.72 -44.22
CA ILE A 80 19.20 14.53 -43.02
C ILE A 80 20.57 15.00 -42.53
N ASP A 81 20.82 16.29 -42.66
CA ASP A 81 21.96 16.95 -42.05
C ASP A 81 21.76 16.97 -40.53
N ASN A 82 22.60 16.25 -39.80
CA ASN A 82 22.69 16.33 -38.35
C ASN A 82 23.41 17.63 -37.99
N GLU A 83 22.65 18.67 -37.63
CA GLU A 83 23.20 19.81 -36.90
C GLU A 83 23.54 19.39 -35.47
N ILE A 84 24.82 19.50 -35.17
CA ILE A 84 25.46 19.25 -33.88
C ILE A 84 24.98 20.34 -32.91
N MET A 85 24.17 19.96 -31.91
CA MET A 85 23.85 20.84 -30.79
C MET A 85 25.02 20.82 -29.81
N GLU A 86 25.80 21.91 -29.77
CA GLU A 86 26.86 22.14 -28.79
C GLU A 86 26.27 22.18 -27.37
N SER A 87 26.69 21.25 -26.52
CA SER A 87 26.36 21.26 -25.10
C SER A 87 27.20 22.30 -24.38
N SER A 88 26.52 23.26 -23.74
CA SER A 88 27.12 24.30 -22.93
C SER A 88 27.61 23.70 -21.61
N GLY A 89 28.86 24.04 -21.25
CA GLY A 89 29.60 23.48 -20.14
C GLY A 89 29.03 23.78 -18.75
N LEU A 90 29.19 22.80 -17.86
CA LEU A 90 29.12 22.98 -16.41
C LEU A 90 30.53 23.19 -15.88
N GLY A 91 30.79 24.39 -15.37
CA GLY A 91 31.99 24.73 -14.63
C GLY A 91 31.94 24.11 -13.23
N LEU A 92 32.89 23.21 -12.96
CA LEU A 92 33.24 22.78 -11.60
C LEU A 92 34.51 23.53 -11.20
N GLY A 93 34.34 24.55 -10.37
CA GLY A 93 35.43 25.13 -9.59
C GLY A 93 35.67 24.27 -8.34
N SER A 94 36.85 23.70 -8.22
CA SER A 94 37.39 23.21 -6.94
C SER A 94 38.82 23.68 -6.81
N GLY A 95 39.02 24.52 -5.79
CA GLY A 95 40.31 25.10 -5.43
C GLY A 95 41.19 24.09 -4.69
N GLU A 96 42.42 24.02 -5.18
CA GLU A 96 43.72 23.91 -4.51
C GLU A 96 43.80 23.19 -3.15
N GLY A 97 44.49 22.06 -3.16
CA GLY A 97 45.02 21.36 -1.99
C GLY A 97 46.26 20.54 -2.34
N SER A 98 47.38 21.24 -2.46
CA SER A 98 48.79 20.83 -2.37
C SER A 98 49.11 19.41 -1.87
N GLY A 99 49.95 18.68 -2.61
CA GLY A 99 50.74 17.57 -2.06
C GLY A 99 51.23 16.59 -3.12
N ASP A 100 52.48 16.75 -3.52
CA ASP A 100 53.22 15.91 -4.48
C ASP A 100 53.32 14.43 -4.08
N GLU A 101 53.16 13.50 -5.03
CA GLU A 101 54.15 12.43 -5.24
C GLU A 101 53.92 11.70 -6.59
N TYR A 102 55.03 11.56 -7.31
CA TYR A 102 55.21 10.88 -8.59
C TYR A 102 55.05 9.35 -8.45
N LEU A 103 54.31 8.68 -9.36
CA LEU A 103 54.65 7.31 -9.76
C LEU A 103 54.10 6.90 -11.14
N ILE A 104 55.01 6.98 -12.11
CA ILE A 104 55.26 6.11 -13.29
C ILE A 104 54.05 5.50 -14.04
N MET A 105 53.92 5.99 -15.27
CA MET A 105 53.25 5.40 -16.43
C MET A 105 53.39 3.87 -16.56
N SER A 106 52.27 3.19 -16.69
CA SER A 106 52.15 2.01 -17.56
C SER A 106 51.06 2.28 -18.58
N GLN A 107 51.48 2.53 -19.82
CA GLN A 107 50.60 2.71 -20.96
C GLN A 107 50.08 1.32 -21.37
N MET A 108 48.80 1.05 -21.10
CA MET A 108 48.07 0.04 -21.84
C MET A 108 47.45 0.72 -23.06
N SER A 109 48.03 0.45 -24.23
CA SER A 109 47.43 0.79 -25.52
C SER A 109 46.19 -0.09 -25.73
N VAL A 110 45.03 0.40 -25.31
CA VAL A 110 43.75 -0.15 -25.73
C VAL A 110 43.37 0.58 -27.01
N THR A 111 43.48 -0.12 -28.13
CA THR A 111 42.91 0.30 -29.41
C THR A 111 41.39 0.18 -29.28
N SER A 112 40.74 1.18 -28.68
CA SER A 112 39.28 1.23 -28.58
C SER A 112 38.73 1.78 -29.89
N THR A 113 38.20 0.89 -30.73
CA THR A 113 37.14 1.21 -31.69
C THR A 113 36.02 1.97 -30.96
N PRO A 114 35.45 3.04 -31.54
CA PRO A 114 34.30 3.71 -30.96
C PRO A 114 33.06 2.84 -31.21
N GLU A 115 32.91 1.77 -30.43
CA GLU A 115 31.59 1.22 -30.22
C GLU A 115 30.84 2.23 -29.37
N VAL A 116 29.95 2.98 -30.04
CA VAL A 116 28.88 3.72 -29.38
C VAL A 116 28.06 2.66 -28.66
N THR A 117 28.36 2.43 -27.38
CA THR A 117 27.48 1.67 -26.50
C THR A 117 26.25 2.54 -26.30
N VAL A 118 25.30 2.40 -27.22
CA VAL A 118 23.92 2.83 -27.01
C VAL A 118 23.43 1.98 -25.85
N PHE A 119 23.57 2.52 -24.63
CA PHE A 119 22.88 1.95 -23.49
C PHE A 119 21.39 1.99 -23.85
N PRO A 120 20.68 0.84 -23.85
CA PRO A 120 19.24 0.87 -24.00
C PRO A 120 18.69 1.67 -22.82
N LEU A 121 18.35 2.92 -23.10
CA LEU A 121 17.58 3.76 -22.19
C LEU A 121 16.18 3.13 -22.19
N TYR A 122 15.93 2.23 -21.25
CA TYR A 122 14.60 1.68 -21.02
C TYR A 122 13.68 2.83 -20.58
N ASP A 123 13.07 3.49 -21.55
CA ASP A 123 12.12 4.62 -21.41
C ASP A 123 10.69 4.13 -21.16
N GLU A 124 10.53 3.16 -20.26
CA GLU A 124 9.25 2.46 -20.08
C GLU A 124 8.78 2.34 -18.63
N PHE A 125 9.29 3.20 -17.74
CA PHE A 125 8.70 3.40 -16.42
C PHE A 125 7.82 4.67 -16.32
N VAL A 126 7.23 5.11 -17.43
CA VAL A 126 6.09 6.04 -17.34
C VAL A 126 4.83 5.22 -17.05
N SER A 127 4.75 4.66 -15.84
CA SER A 127 3.45 4.22 -15.33
C SER A 127 2.58 5.46 -15.21
N THR A 128 1.63 5.63 -16.14
CA THR A 128 0.66 6.72 -16.05
C THR A 128 -0.01 6.64 -14.69
N PRO A 129 0.03 7.72 -13.88
CA PRO A 129 -0.51 7.69 -12.53
C PRO A 129 -1.97 7.23 -12.58
N THR A 130 -2.34 6.31 -11.68
CA THR A 130 -3.69 5.76 -11.71
C THR A 130 -4.69 6.83 -11.33
N ILE A 131 -5.57 7.20 -12.25
CA ILE A 131 -6.55 8.26 -12.02
C ILE A 131 -7.78 7.64 -11.37
N PHE A 132 -7.93 7.85 -10.06
CA PHE A 132 -9.12 7.47 -9.32
C PHE A 132 -10.27 8.43 -9.61
N ASP A 133 -11.47 7.90 -9.84
CA ASP A 133 -12.69 8.69 -9.92
C ASP A 133 -13.24 9.00 -8.53
N PHE A 134 -12.84 10.14 -7.97
CA PHE A 134 -13.34 10.60 -6.68
C PHE A 134 -14.80 11.09 -6.69
N ASN A 135 -15.44 11.16 -7.86
CA ASN A 135 -16.86 11.52 -7.97
C ASN A 135 -17.77 10.27 -7.95
N ALA A 136 -17.22 9.10 -8.24
CA ALA A 136 -17.93 7.83 -8.14
C ALA A 136 -18.10 7.36 -6.68
N ALA A 137 -19.02 6.43 -6.46
CA ALA A 137 -19.22 5.80 -5.16
C ALA A 137 -18.00 4.96 -4.78
N ALA A 138 -17.45 5.20 -3.59
CA ALA A 138 -16.33 4.43 -3.07
C ALA A 138 -16.80 3.09 -2.49
N ASN A 139 -15.96 2.07 -2.63
CA ASN A 139 -16.06 0.85 -1.85
C ASN A 139 -15.42 1.09 -0.48
N VAL A 140 -16.26 1.18 0.55
CA VAL A 140 -15.83 1.49 1.92
C VAL A 140 -15.64 0.20 2.71
N SER A 141 -14.44 0.01 3.23
CA SER A 141 -14.10 -1.10 4.12
C SER A 141 -13.69 -0.55 5.48
N GLN A 142 -14.16 -1.19 6.56
CA GLN A 142 -13.82 -0.82 7.92
C GLN A 142 -13.11 -1.98 8.61
N LYS A 143 -12.03 -1.68 9.32
CA LYS A 143 -11.28 -2.64 10.13
C LYS A 143 -11.11 -2.14 11.55
N ILE A 144 -11.30 -3.04 12.51
CA ILE A 144 -11.00 -2.79 13.92
C ILE A 144 -9.55 -3.23 14.15
N LEU A 145 -8.73 -2.33 14.69
CA LEU A 145 -7.29 -2.56 14.91
C LEU A 145 -7.03 -3.01 16.34
N CYS A 146 -7.71 -2.39 17.31
CA CYS A 146 -7.56 -2.68 18.73
C CYS A 146 -8.84 -2.31 19.49
N ARG A 147 -8.95 -2.78 20.73
CA ARG A 147 -10.05 -2.47 21.65
C ARG A 147 -9.68 -1.30 22.54
N CYS A 148 -10.59 -0.36 22.69
CA CYS A 148 -10.43 0.71 23.67
C CYS A 148 -10.54 0.16 25.10
N GLY A 149 -9.85 0.80 26.04
CA GLY A 149 -10.00 0.52 27.45
C GLY A 149 -11.28 1.13 28.05
N GLU A 150 -11.47 0.91 29.34
CA GLU A 150 -12.48 1.59 30.15
C GLU A 150 -12.05 3.04 30.42
N ASN A 151 -13.01 3.97 30.37
CA ASN A 151 -12.78 5.35 30.79
C ASN A 151 -12.73 5.44 32.33
N SER A 152 -12.34 6.61 32.85
CA SER A 152 -12.33 6.93 34.29
C SER A 152 -13.67 6.68 35.00
N ASP A 153 -14.77 6.73 34.24
CA ASP A 153 -16.14 6.55 34.72
C ASP A 153 -16.61 5.08 34.67
N GLY A 154 -15.74 4.15 34.27
CA GLY A 154 -16.06 2.72 34.13
C GLY A 154 -16.89 2.37 32.88
N GLU A 155 -17.14 3.34 32.00
CA GLU A 155 -17.81 3.10 30.71
C GLU A 155 -16.79 2.69 29.64
N GLU A 156 -17.13 1.66 28.86
CA GLU A 156 -16.32 1.23 27.71
C GLU A 156 -16.26 2.35 26.66
N GLN A 157 -15.06 2.84 26.37
CA GLN A 157 -14.89 3.87 25.36
C GLN A 157 -15.18 3.30 23.97
N LYS A 158 -16.21 3.80 23.29
CA LYS A 158 -16.58 3.27 21.98
C LYS A 158 -15.71 3.85 20.87
N CYS A 159 -15.01 2.98 20.15
CA CYS A 159 -14.36 3.32 18.90
C CYS A 159 -15.41 3.61 17.82
N SER A 160 -15.59 4.87 17.41
CA SER A 160 -16.64 5.24 16.45
C SER A 160 -16.23 6.41 15.56
N PHE A 161 -16.57 6.29 14.26
CA PHE A 161 -16.45 7.36 13.26
C PHE A 161 -17.56 8.41 13.37
N SER A 162 -18.59 8.16 14.18
CA SER A 162 -19.65 9.15 14.42
C SER A 162 -19.15 10.36 15.21
N ASN A 163 -18.07 10.19 15.98
CA ASN A 163 -17.48 11.27 16.76
C ASN A 163 -16.35 11.94 15.96
N THR A 164 -16.61 13.14 15.47
CA THR A 164 -15.64 13.92 14.68
C THR A 164 -14.44 14.37 15.51
N THR A 165 -14.56 14.50 16.84
CA THR A 165 -13.43 14.90 17.70
C THR A 165 -12.40 13.80 17.88
N ASN A 166 -12.81 12.55 17.70
CA ASN A 166 -11.96 11.36 17.81
C ASN A 166 -11.58 10.78 16.45
N THR A 167 -11.91 11.48 15.36
CA THR A 167 -11.68 10.98 14.00
C THR A 167 -10.67 11.88 13.29
N LEU A 168 -9.65 11.29 12.66
CA LEU A 168 -8.73 11.97 11.78
C LEU A 168 -8.93 11.51 10.35
N THR A 169 -9.04 12.47 9.43
CA THR A 169 -9.09 12.22 7.99
C THR A 169 -7.73 12.57 7.39
N PHE A 170 -7.06 11.58 6.80
CA PHE A 170 -5.72 11.76 6.21
C PHE A 170 -5.81 12.25 4.77
N ASP A 171 -6.67 11.60 4.00
CA ASP A 171 -6.97 11.93 2.61
C ASP A 171 -8.41 11.48 2.29
N ARG A 172 -8.78 11.44 1.00
CA ARG A 172 -10.13 11.00 0.58
C ARG A 172 -10.36 9.50 0.79
N THR A 173 -9.28 8.72 0.94
CA THR A 173 -9.31 7.27 0.98
C THR A 173 -9.15 6.70 2.38
N LEU A 174 -8.68 7.49 3.36
CA LEU A 174 -8.37 7.00 4.70
C LEU A 174 -8.92 7.92 5.80
N LYS A 175 -9.70 7.30 6.69
CA LYS A 175 -10.09 7.87 7.99
C LYS A 175 -9.73 6.93 9.12
N LEU A 176 -9.33 7.49 10.25
CA LEU A 176 -8.98 6.76 11.46
C LEU A 176 -9.79 7.25 12.64
N ALA A 177 -10.35 6.32 13.41
CA ALA A 177 -11.00 6.59 14.68
C ALA A 177 -10.06 6.24 15.84
N PHE A 178 -10.11 7.05 16.90
CA PHE A 178 -9.34 6.86 18.13
C PHE A 178 -10.26 6.68 19.32
N CYS A 179 -9.76 6.02 20.35
CA CYS A 179 -10.46 5.93 21.63
C CYS A 179 -10.55 7.33 22.26
N THR A 180 -9.41 8.01 22.40
CA THR A 180 -9.30 9.36 22.95
C THR A 180 -9.06 10.41 21.86
N PRO A 181 -9.50 11.67 22.06
CA PRO A 181 -9.24 12.75 21.11
C PRO A 181 -7.74 12.93 20.81
N PRO A 182 -7.34 13.01 19.53
CA PRO A 182 -5.95 13.17 19.14
C PRO A 182 -5.38 14.56 19.48
N HIS A 183 -6.23 15.56 19.76
CA HIS A 183 -5.81 16.93 20.13
C HIS A 183 -5.02 16.99 21.44
N HIS A 184 -5.14 15.99 22.31
CA HIS A 184 -4.30 15.90 23.52
C HIS A 184 -2.84 15.52 23.18
N LYS A 185 -2.55 15.12 21.94
CA LYS A 185 -1.19 14.81 21.48
C LYS A 185 -0.42 16.09 21.17
N LYS A 186 0.91 16.00 21.15
CA LYS A 186 1.75 17.12 20.70
C LYS A 186 1.41 17.48 19.25
N ARG A 187 1.38 18.78 18.93
CA ARG A 187 1.30 19.25 17.55
C ARG A 187 2.56 18.82 16.80
N CYS A 188 2.43 18.31 15.57
CA CYS A 188 3.62 18.00 14.78
C CYS A 188 4.30 19.31 14.37
N ILE A 189 5.59 19.47 14.71
CA ILE A 189 6.36 20.67 14.38
C ILE A 189 7.51 20.30 13.43
N GLY A 190 7.62 21.00 12.31
CA GLY A 190 8.72 20.82 11.36
C GLY A 190 8.62 19.56 10.48
N ARG A 191 9.68 19.30 9.70
CA ARG A 191 9.71 18.26 8.65
C ARG A 191 10.02 16.84 9.14
N ARG A 192 10.47 16.70 10.40
CA ARG A 192 10.91 15.41 10.95
C ARG A 192 9.77 14.57 11.54
N ASN A 193 8.60 15.15 11.72
CA ASN A 193 7.44 14.48 12.29
C ASN A 193 6.59 13.86 11.17
N VAL A 194 7.00 12.68 10.72
CA VAL A 194 6.29 11.89 9.71
C VAL A 194 5.43 10.86 10.43
N ILE A 195 4.16 10.81 10.04
CA ILE A 195 3.20 9.81 10.49
C ILE A 195 3.25 8.62 9.55
N ARG A 196 3.19 7.41 10.10
CA ARG A 196 3.23 6.17 9.31
C ARG A 196 1.95 5.38 9.49
N ILE A 197 1.33 5.00 8.38
CA ILE A 197 0.22 4.06 8.33
C ILE A 197 0.73 2.79 7.66
N ILE A 198 0.72 1.67 8.37
CA ILE A 198 1.16 0.38 7.84
C ILE A 198 -0.05 -0.31 7.24
N ALA A 199 0.01 -0.63 5.95
CA ALA A 199 -1.13 -1.14 5.22
C ALA A 199 -0.73 -2.03 4.04
N ASP A 200 -1.68 -2.86 3.60
CA ASP A 200 -1.62 -3.54 2.31
C ASP A 200 -1.86 -2.52 1.19
N ILE A 201 -1.06 -2.61 0.13
CA ILE A 201 -1.16 -1.73 -1.03
C ILE A 201 -2.21 -2.27 -2.01
N HIS A 202 -3.04 -1.38 -2.55
CA HIS A 202 -3.98 -1.71 -3.61
C HIS A 202 -3.23 -2.13 -4.88
N GLN A 203 -3.88 -2.92 -5.74
CA GLN A 203 -3.30 -3.41 -7.00
C GLN A 203 -2.82 -2.30 -7.95
N SER A 204 -3.31 -1.07 -7.76
CA SER A 204 -2.84 0.11 -8.50
C SER A 204 -1.46 0.60 -8.08
N GLY A 205 -0.93 0.15 -6.93
CA GLY A 205 0.34 0.62 -6.37
C GLY A 205 0.30 1.98 -5.69
N GLU A 206 -0.86 2.65 -5.65
CA GLU A 206 -0.97 4.02 -5.11
C GLU A 206 -1.93 4.16 -3.93
N ALA A 207 -2.94 3.30 -3.80
CA ALA A 207 -3.97 3.40 -2.78
C ALA A 207 -3.76 2.39 -1.64
N ILE A 208 -4.32 2.70 -0.48
CA ILE A 208 -4.41 1.77 0.64
C ILE A 208 -5.54 0.79 0.36
N GLN A 209 -5.29 -0.51 0.54
CA GLN A 209 -6.32 -1.53 0.46
C GLN A 209 -6.85 -1.93 1.84
N ASN A 210 -5.94 -2.12 2.81
CA ASN A 210 -6.30 -2.59 4.15
C ASN A 210 -5.26 -2.12 5.17
N VAL A 211 -5.71 -1.48 6.25
CA VAL A 211 -4.78 -0.98 7.29
C VAL A 211 -4.40 -2.11 8.23
N LEU A 212 -3.11 -2.32 8.41
CA LEU A 212 -2.56 -3.32 9.34
C LEU A 212 -2.28 -2.71 10.70
N ASP A 213 -1.63 -1.54 10.73
CA ASP A 213 -1.25 -0.83 11.95
C ASP A 213 -1.06 0.68 11.71
N THR A 214 -1.01 1.47 12.78
CA THR A 214 -0.90 2.93 12.72
C THR A 214 0.09 3.47 13.75
N GLN A 215 1.01 4.33 13.33
CA GLN A 215 2.01 4.96 14.19
C GLN A 215 1.87 6.49 14.14
N ILE A 216 1.08 7.04 15.08
CA ILE A 216 0.65 8.45 15.06
C ILE A 216 1.02 9.15 16.38
N PHE A 217 2.19 9.78 16.36
CA PHE A 217 2.80 10.42 17.53
C PHE A 217 2.37 11.88 17.75
N CYS A 218 1.76 12.52 16.75
CA CYS A 218 1.41 13.93 16.79
C CYS A 218 0.17 14.22 15.93
N HIS A 219 -0.42 15.42 16.09
CA HIS A 219 -1.58 15.86 15.31
C HIS A 219 -1.27 17.09 14.44
N CYS A 220 -2.06 17.27 13.38
CA CYS A 220 -1.97 18.38 12.43
C CYS A 220 -3.33 19.10 12.34
N ASP A 221 -3.36 20.40 12.63
CA ASP A 221 -4.60 21.20 12.55
C ASP A 221 -5.05 21.43 11.10
N ALA A 222 -4.09 21.63 10.19
CA ALA A 222 -4.33 21.86 8.76
C ALA A 222 -4.56 20.56 7.95
N GLY A 223 -4.58 19.41 8.63
CA GLY A 223 -4.67 18.09 8.00
C GLY A 223 -3.34 17.57 7.47
N PHE A 224 -3.42 16.48 6.71
CA PHE A 224 -2.26 15.67 6.31
C PHE A 224 -2.06 15.66 4.79
N ARG A 225 -0.80 15.52 4.36
CA ARG A 225 -0.40 15.30 2.97
C ARG A 225 0.49 14.07 2.93
N ARG A 226 0.17 13.13 2.02
CA ARG A 226 1.02 11.98 1.75
C ARG A 226 2.31 12.43 1.08
N ILE A 227 3.46 11.96 1.57
CA ILE A 227 4.79 12.31 1.06
C ILE A 227 5.49 11.13 0.38
N GLY A 228 5.08 9.90 0.66
CA GLY A 228 5.69 8.71 0.07
C GLY A 228 5.07 7.41 0.56
N ILE A 229 5.54 6.32 -0.02
CA ILE A 229 5.20 4.94 0.33
C ILE A 229 6.53 4.17 0.36
N GLU A 230 6.76 3.41 1.42
CA GLU A 230 7.97 2.61 1.60
C GLU A 230 7.60 1.16 1.96
N PRO A 231 8.39 0.15 1.56
CA PRO A 231 8.16 -1.22 2.01
C PRO A 231 8.33 -1.34 3.52
N TRP A 232 7.48 -2.15 4.17
CA TRP A 232 7.47 -2.35 5.61
C TRP A 232 7.31 -3.83 5.97
N GLY A 233 8.42 -4.46 6.37
CA GLY A 233 8.46 -5.89 6.67
C GLY A 233 8.21 -6.75 5.43
N ASP A 234 7.67 -7.96 5.62
CA ASP A 234 7.57 -8.94 4.54
C ASP A 234 6.40 -8.69 3.58
N ASN A 235 5.29 -8.10 4.05
CA ASN A 235 4.05 -7.98 3.26
C ASN A 235 3.32 -6.63 3.40
N GLY A 236 3.89 -5.65 4.11
CA GLY A 236 3.25 -4.35 4.34
C GLY A 236 3.95 -3.20 3.64
N TYR A 237 3.25 -2.07 3.53
CA TYR A 237 3.82 -0.80 3.10
C TYR A 237 3.53 0.27 4.14
N ALA A 238 4.52 1.12 4.42
CA ALA A 238 4.39 2.31 5.24
C ALA A 238 4.02 3.51 4.36
N PHE A 239 2.78 3.97 4.50
CA PHE A 239 2.31 5.21 3.90
C PHE A 239 2.71 6.38 4.80
N LEU A 240 3.53 7.27 4.25
CA LEU A 240 4.13 8.38 4.98
C LEU A 240 3.29 9.64 4.80
N TYR A 241 2.93 10.27 5.92
CA TYR A 241 2.15 11.51 5.96
C TYR A 241 2.85 12.61 6.74
N GLN A 242 2.67 13.84 6.29
CA GLN A 242 3.18 15.05 6.93
C GLN A 242 2.04 16.08 7.09
N CYS A 243 2.13 16.98 8.07
CA CYS A 243 1.19 18.11 8.14
C CYS A 243 1.27 19.00 6.90
N LYS A 244 0.12 19.50 6.47
CA LYS A 244 0.07 20.65 5.55
C LYS A 244 0.59 21.91 6.26
N GLN A 245 1.29 22.75 5.50
CA GLN A 245 1.76 24.08 5.94
C GLN A 245 0.70 25.12 5.66
#